data_AF-A0A5Q4ET57-F1
#
_entry.id   AF-A0A5Q4ET57-F1
#
_cell.length_a   1.000
_cell.length_b   1.000
_cell.length_c   1.000
_cell.angle_alpha   90.00
_cell.angle_beta   90.00
_cell.angle_gamma   90.00
#
_symmetry.space_group_name_H-M   'P 1'
#
loop_
_entity.id
_entity.type
_entity.pdbx_description
1 polymer ?
#
loop_
_entity_poly.entity_id
_entity_poly.type
_entity_poly.pdbx_seq_one_letter_code
_entity_poly.pdbx_strand_id
1 'polypeptide(L)'
;MAQPLSKLQSETSMMSTTGNHPPPPTPQANEAQRSDSPPRGPWKDEAPPDPLGPIKADVLEHLQGVEGTLYGLFDAARDPRILELIHEHAAIADLPEDRRVPPPPDRTHECECISLYIGRIREQMAHVGPWLVRLPKGCPLLPALVNEGWGKAWGYYLTSDRTLYELRKHFRRFLLVTIPDGRIVWFRFADPSVAAIAFDCFEDRQRRELLEPVRCAFVESREPGCITCVSSDGSDLIELDGEFS
;
A
#
# COMPACT_ATOMS: atom_id res chain seq x y z
N MET A 1 13.17 24.30 15.95
CA MET A 1 14.32 24.20 15.03
C MET A 1 14.91 22.81 15.24
N ALA A 2 14.65 21.87 14.34
CA ALA A 2 15.08 20.48 14.48
C ALA A 2 16.35 20.25 13.65
N GLN A 3 17.38 19.68 14.27
CA GLN A 3 18.61 19.26 13.59
C GLN A 3 18.44 17.84 13.03
N PRO A 4 19.05 17.50 11.87
CA PRO A 4 18.95 16.17 11.29
C PRO A 4 20.01 15.19 11.85
N LEU A 5 19.57 13.96 12.13
CA LEU A 5 20.41 12.82 12.51
C LEU A 5 21.34 12.41 11.37
N SER A 6 22.65 12.34 11.63
CA SER A 6 23.64 11.81 10.70
C SER A 6 24.56 10.81 11.39
N LYS A 7 24.86 9.73 10.65
CA LYS A 7 26.09 8.91 10.61
C LYS A 7 25.80 7.42 10.76
N LEU A 8 26.03 6.66 9.69
CA LEU A 8 26.84 5.44 9.75
C LEU A 8 27.49 5.19 8.37
N GLN A 9 28.74 4.73 8.41
CA GLN A 9 29.70 4.69 7.31
C GLN A 9 29.62 3.39 6.49
N SER A 10 30.12 3.50 5.27
CA SER A 10 30.29 2.50 4.22
C SER A 10 31.65 1.80 4.26
N GLU A 11 31.70 0.51 3.89
CA GLU A 11 32.84 -0.25 3.34
C GLU A 11 32.21 -1.54 2.71
N THR A 12 32.42 -1.97 1.47
CA THR A 12 33.67 -2.48 0.90
C THR A 12 33.56 -2.71 -0.63
N SER A 13 34.74 -2.56 -1.23
CA SER A 13 35.27 -2.77 -2.58
C SER A 13 34.77 -3.93 -3.48
N MET A 14 35.00 -3.67 -4.78
CA MET A 14 34.83 -4.50 -5.98
C MET A 14 35.81 -5.67 -6.08
N MET A 15 35.40 -6.75 -6.75
CA MET A 15 36.29 -7.63 -7.51
C MET A 15 35.54 -8.30 -8.66
N SER A 16 35.95 -7.95 -9.89
CA SER A 16 35.57 -8.54 -11.16
C SER A 16 36.42 -9.78 -11.44
N THR A 17 35.81 -10.87 -11.89
CA THR A 17 36.55 -11.96 -12.56
C THR A 17 35.74 -12.51 -13.73
N THR A 18 36.30 -12.36 -14.92
CA THR A 18 35.82 -12.89 -16.20
C THR A 18 36.21 -14.36 -16.30
N GLY A 19 35.25 -15.25 -16.54
CA GLY A 19 35.47 -16.69 -16.70
C GLY A 19 34.74 -17.23 -17.94
N ASN A 20 35.53 -17.61 -18.93
CA ASN A 20 35.17 -18.06 -20.27
C ASN A 20 34.41 -19.42 -20.23
N HIS A 21 33.27 -19.55 -20.92
CA HIS A 21 32.47 -20.78 -20.97
C HIS A 21 32.46 -21.36 -22.40
N PRO A 22 32.74 -22.67 -22.62
CA PRO A 22 32.68 -23.28 -23.94
C PRO A 22 31.23 -23.56 -24.39
N PRO A 23 30.95 -23.64 -25.70
CA PRO A 23 29.59 -23.76 -26.21
C PRO A 23 28.99 -25.16 -25.97
N PRO A 24 27.65 -25.28 -25.89
CA PRO A 24 26.98 -26.55 -25.66
C PRO A 24 26.95 -27.42 -26.94
N PRO A 25 26.91 -28.76 -26.81
CA PRO A 25 26.81 -29.66 -27.95
C PRO A 25 25.40 -29.66 -28.55
N THR A 26 25.34 -29.81 -29.87
CA THR A 26 24.11 -29.87 -30.69
C THR A 26 23.31 -31.15 -30.38
N PRO A 27 21.97 -31.11 -30.24
CA PRO A 27 21.19 -32.31 -29.97
C PRO A 27 21.03 -33.14 -31.25
N GLN A 28 21.43 -34.41 -31.20
CA GLN A 28 21.03 -35.41 -32.18
C GLN A 28 19.55 -35.77 -31.97
N ALA A 29 18.78 -35.74 -33.04
CA ALA A 29 17.39 -36.18 -33.06
C ALA A 29 17.33 -37.70 -32.82
N ASN A 30 16.61 -38.11 -31.79
CA ASN A 30 16.27 -39.51 -31.58
C ASN A 30 14.75 -39.65 -31.64
N GLU A 31 14.25 -40.01 -32.82
CA GLU A 31 12.88 -40.48 -33.01
C GLU A 31 12.78 -41.91 -32.45
N ALA A 32 11.92 -42.10 -31.44
CA ALA A 32 11.07 -43.29 -31.21
C ALA A 32 10.85 -43.54 -29.72
N GLN A 33 9.78 -42.96 -29.17
CA GLN A 33 9.00 -43.59 -28.12
C GLN A 33 7.60 -42.98 -28.09
N ARG A 34 6.67 -43.67 -28.75
CA ARG A 34 5.23 -43.46 -28.55
C ARG A 34 4.90 -43.89 -27.12
N SER A 35 4.80 -42.93 -26.22
CA SER A 35 4.27 -43.12 -24.88
C SER A 35 2.75 -43.03 -24.94
N ASP A 36 2.10 -44.18 -24.77
CA ASP A 36 0.67 -44.33 -24.59
C ASP A 36 0.27 -43.67 -23.24
N SER A 37 -0.28 -42.46 -23.29
CA SER A 37 -0.78 -41.76 -22.09
C SER A 37 -2.28 -42.01 -21.94
N PRO A 38 -2.79 -42.35 -20.75
CA PRO A 38 -4.21 -42.51 -20.52
C PRO A 38 -4.92 -41.15 -20.66
N PRO A 39 -6.23 -41.12 -20.97
CA PRO A 39 -6.95 -39.86 -21.20
C PRO A 39 -6.92 -39.01 -19.94
N ARG A 40 -6.47 -37.75 -20.07
CA ARG A 40 -6.54 -36.77 -18.99
C ARG A 40 -8.01 -36.57 -18.61
N GLY A 41 -8.37 -36.98 -17.40
CA GLY A 41 -9.66 -36.62 -16.79
C GLY A 41 -9.78 -35.09 -16.64
N PRO A 42 -10.98 -34.57 -16.36
CA PRO A 42 -11.19 -33.14 -16.24
C PRO A 42 -10.44 -32.64 -15.00
N TRP A 43 -9.29 -32.01 -15.21
CA TRP A 43 -8.68 -31.18 -14.18
C TRP A 43 -9.68 -30.07 -13.91
N LYS A 44 -10.30 -30.08 -12.73
CA LYS A 44 -10.92 -28.86 -12.24
C LYS A 44 -9.78 -27.88 -12.03
N ASP A 45 -9.73 -26.84 -12.86
CA ASP A 45 -8.87 -25.68 -12.68
C ASP A 45 -9.33 -24.85 -11.46
N GLU A 46 -9.54 -25.51 -10.32
CA GLU A 46 -9.66 -24.80 -9.04
C GLU A 46 -8.23 -24.43 -8.66
N ALA A 47 -7.88 -23.15 -8.89
CA ALA A 47 -6.64 -22.57 -8.39
C ALA A 47 -6.49 -22.93 -6.90
N PRO A 48 -5.27 -23.20 -6.41
CA PRO A 48 -5.06 -23.47 -5.00
C PRO A 48 -5.70 -22.36 -4.15
N PRO A 49 -6.36 -22.70 -3.03
CA PRO A 49 -6.97 -21.69 -2.17
C PRO A 49 -5.91 -20.65 -1.77
N ASP A 50 -6.29 -19.37 -1.83
CA ASP A 50 -5.42 -18.26 -1.44
C ASP A 50 -4.97 -18.47 0.02
N PRO A 51 -3.67 -18.68 0.30
CA PRO A 51 -3.19 -18.93 1.65
C PRO A 51 -3.40 -17.73 2.58
N LEU A 52 -3.60 -16.52 2.03
CA LEU A 52 -3.95 -15.32 2.80
C LEU A 52 -5.46 -15.09 2.90
N GLY A 53 -6.29 -15.97 2.34
CA GLY A 53 -7.76 -15.83 2.31
C GLY A 53 -8.38 -15.62 3.70
N PRO A 54 -8.10 -16.46 4.70
CA PRO A 54 -8.59 -16.29 6.08
C PRO A 54 -8.14 -14.96 6.69
N ILE A 55 -6.83 -14.66 6.62
CA ILE A 55 -6.24 -13.41 7.11
C ILE A 55 -6.93 -12.19 6.51
N LYS A 56 -7.18 -12.19 5.19
CA LYS A 56 -7.87 -11.08 4.50
C LYS A 56 -9.30 -10.88 5.02
N ALA A 57 -10.00 -11.96 5.34
CA ALA A 57 -11.34 -11.88 5.91
C ALA A 57 -11.33 -11.23 7.31
N ASP A 58 -10.39 -11.63 8.15
CA ASP A 58 -10.27 -11.08 9.51
C ASP A 58 -9.84 -9.60 9.51
N VAL A 59 -8.89 -9.25 8.65
CA VAL A 59 -8.47 -7.86 8.41
C VAL A 59 -9.66 -7.02 7.96
N LEU A 60 -10.44 -7.54 7.00
CA LEU A 60 -11.61 -6.85 6.49
C LEU A 60 -12.67 -6.67 7.58
N GLU A 61 -12.97 -7.70 8.36
CA GLU A 61 -13.90 -7.63 9.48
C GLU A 61 -13.45 -6.58 10.50
N HIS A 62 -12.18 -6.59 10.87
CA HIS A 62 -11.61 -5.61 11.79
C HIS A 62 -11.75 -4.17 11.26
N LEU A 63 -11.31 -3.92 10.03
CA LEU A 63 -11.39 -2.59 9.39
C LEU A 63 -12.83 -2.10 9.20
N GLN A 64 -13.79 -3.00 8.99
CA GLN A 64 -15.22 -2.67 8.94
C GLN A 64 -15.79 -2.34 10.33
N GLY A 65 -15.25 -2.98 11.37
CA GLY A 65 -15.65 -2.83 12.75
C GLY A 65 -15.17 -1.55 13.43
N VAL A 66 -14.10 -0.91 12.93
CA VAL A 66 -13.51 0.27 13.59
C VAL A 66 -14.52 1.42 13.77
N GLU A 67 -14.33 2.16 14.85
CA GLU A 67 -15.09 3.38 15.12
C GLU A 67 -14.49 4.57 14.38
N GLY A 68 -15.35 5.53 14.01
CA GLY A 68 -14.97 6.74 13.28
C GLY A 68 -14.95 6.58 11.76
N THR A 69 -14.36 7.55 11.07
CA THR A 69 -14.23 7.52 9.60
C THR A 69 -12.93 6.82 9.23
N LEU A 70 -13.05 5.74 8.45
CA LEU A 70 -11.91 5.03 7.89
C LEU A 70 -11.41 5.73 6.63
N TYR A 71 -10.09 5.82 6.52
CA TYR A 71 -9.37 6.26 5.36
C TYR A 71 -8.31 5.22 4.99
N GLY A 72 -7.93 5.19 3.71
CA GLY A 72 -6.75 4.48 3.24
C GLY A 72 -5.77 5.45 2.61
N LEU A 73 -4.48 5.27 2.90
CA LEU A 73 -3.39 5.96 2.23
C LEU A 73 -2.61 4.95 1.38
N PHE A 74 -2.69 5.10 0.07
CA PHE A 74 -2.13 4.15 -0.90
C PHE A 74 -1.04 4.80 -1.75
N ASP A 75 0.01 4.05 -2.05
CA ASP A 75 1.10 4.48 -2.93
C ASP A 75 0.91 3.85 -4.31
N ALA A 76 0.39 4.61 -5.26
CA ALA A 76 0.12 4.13 -6.62
C ALA A 76 1.38 3.69 -7.39
N ALA A 77 2.58 4.04 -6.93
CA ALA A 77 3.81 3.52 -7.51
C ALA A 77 4.09 2.04 -7.15
N ARG A 78 3.34 1.45 -6.22
CA ARG A 78 3.46 0.03 -5.85
C ARG A 78 2.84 -0.89 -6.89
N ASP A 79 1.65 -0.54 -7.36
CA ASP A 79 0.88 -1.33 -8.31
C ASP A 79 -0.17 -0.45 -9.03
N PRO A 80 -0.23 -0.42 -10.37
CA PRO A 80 -1.24 0.35 -11.09
C PRO A 80 -2.68 -0.06 -10.75
N ARG A 81 -2.91 -1.32 -10.31
CA ARG A 81 -4.22 -1.83 -9.92
C ARG A 81 -4.86 -1.03 -8.79
N ILE A 82 -4.05 -0.39 -7.94
CA ILE A 82 -4.52 0.51 -6.88
C ILE A 82 -5.40 1.62 -7.46
N LEU A 83 -4.94 2.27 -8.54
CA LEU A 83 -5.68 3.37 -9.14
C LEU A 83 -6.87 2.92 -9.96
N GLU A 84 -6.79 1.76 -10.59
CA GLU A 84 -7.94 1.15 -11.25
C GLU A 84 -9.08 0.97 -10.24
N LEU A 85 -8.81 0.30 -9.11
CA LEU A 85 -9.80 0.09 -8.06
C LEU A 85 -10.33 1.40 -7.47
N ILE A 86 -9.45 2.36 -7.18
CA ILE A 86 -9.86 3.68 -6.66
C ILE A 86 -10.76 4.40 -7.66
N HIS A 87 -10.40 4.43 -8.95
CA HIS A 87 -11.21 5.14 -9.96
C HIS A 87 -12.51 4.40 -10.31
N GLU A 88 -12.56 3.07 -10.18
CA GLU A 88 -13.75 2.26 -10.37
C GLU A 88 -14.83 2.51 -9.29
N HIS A 89 -14.42 2.91 -8.07
CA HIS A 89 -15.30 2.93 -6.90
C HIS A 89 -15.37 4.26 -6.13
N ALA A 90 -14.44 5.19 -6.34
CA ALA A 90 -14.37 6.46 -5.61
C ALA A 90 -14.42 7.67 -6.54
N ALA A 91 -15.18 8.68 -6.13
CA ALA A 91 -15.18 9.97 -6.80
C ALA A 91 -13.89 10.74 -6.45
N ILE A 92 -13.22 11.30 -7.46
CA ILE A 92 -12.06 12.16 -7.22
C ILE A 92 -12.56 13.52 -6.73
N ALA A 93 -12.31 13.82 -5.45
CA ALA A 93 -12.93 14.93 -4.73
C ALA A 93 -12.58 16.32 -5.31
N ASP A 94 -11.36 16.51 -5.80
CA ASP A 94 -10.89 17.78 -6.36
C ASP A 94 -11.00 17.87 -7.90
N LEU A 95 -11.80 17.02 -8.53
CA LEU A 95 -12.18 17.23 -9.92
C LEU A 95 -13.26 18.32 -10.03
N PRO A 96 -13.16 19.22 -11.02
CA PRO A 96 -14.24 20.12 -11.34
C PRO A 96 -15.47 19.32 -11.78
N GLU A 97 -16.65 19.88 -11.52
CA GLU A 97 -17.92 19.16 -11.62
C GLU A 97 -18.21 18.62 -13.03
N ASP A 98 -17.77 19.34 -14.07
CA ASP A 98 -17.84 18.94 -15.48
C ASP A 98 -16.98 17.71 -15.83
N ARG A 99 -15.97 17.39 -15.01
CA ARG A 99 -15.08 16.24 -15.18
C ARG A 99 -15.38 15.10 -14.21
N ARG A 100 -16.30 15.29 -13.26
CA ARG A 100 -16.74 14.21 -12.38
C ARG A 100 -17.58 13.26 -13.22
N VAL A 101 -17.08 12.03 -13.41
CA VAL A 101 -17.89 10.95 -13.97
C VAL A 101 -18.93 10.59 -12.91
N PRO A 102 -20.22 10.82 -13.15
CA PRO A 102 -21.23 10.40 -12.20
C PRO A 102 -21.18 8.88 -12.07
N PRO A 103 -21.39 8.34 -10.86
CA PRO A 103 -21.58 6.92 -10.69
C PRO A 103 -22.63 6.38 -11.67
N PRO A 104 -22.55 5.11 -12.07
CA PRO A 104 -23.71 4.38 -12.56
C PRO A 104 -24.91 4.60 -11.62
N PRO A 105 -26.15 4.75 -12.12
CA PRO A 105 -27.32 5.14 -11.31
C PRO A 105 -27.70 4.14 -10.21
N ASP A 106 -27.18 2.90 -10.27
CA ASP A 106 -27.28 1.86 -9.26
C ASP A 106 -26.16 1.91 -8.19
N ARG A 107 -25.21 2.84 -8.34
CA ARG A 107 -24.11 3.08 -7.41
C ARG A 107 -24.18 4.51 -6.90
N THR A 108 -24.11 4.70 -5.60
CA THR A 108 -23.65 5.96 -5.02
C THR A 108 -22.14 5.83 -4.85
N HIS A 109 -21.34 6.75 -5.40
CA HIS A 109 -19.92 6.85 -5.00
C HIS A 109 -19.92 7.34 -3.55
N GLU A 110 -20.01 6.41 -2.61
CA GLU A 110 -19.90 6.74 -1.19
C GLU A 110 -18.44 7.06 -0.84
N CYS A 111 -17.50 6.46 -1.56
CA CYS A 111 -16.08 6.74 -1.45
C CYS A 111 -15.70 8.02 -2.18
N GLU A 112 -14.77 8.75 -1.57
CA GLU A 112 -14.10 9.89 -2.17
C GLU A 112 -12.59 9.68 -2.10
N CYS A 113 -11.87 10.06 -3.13
CA CYS A 113 -10.41 9.96 -3.16
C CYS A 113 -9.77 11.28 -3.58
N ILE A 114 -8.53 11.49 -3.14
CA ILE A 114 -7.79 12.70 -3.43
C ILE A 114 -6.28 12.42 -3.43
N SER A 115 -5.58 12.83 -4.49
CA SER A 115 -4.11 12.71 -4.53
C SER A 115 -3.49 13.70 -3.54
N LEU A 116 -2.42 13.32 -2.83
CA LEU A 116 -1.69 14.30 -2.02
C LEU A 116 -0.91 15.30 -2.89
N TYR A 117 -0.60 14.95 -4.14
CA TYR A 117 -0.04 15.92 -5.09
C TYR A 117 -1.10 16.95 -5.52
N ILE A 118 -0.63 18.16 -5.83
CA ILE A 118 -1.48 19.27 -6.30
C ILE A 118 -0.89 19.94 -7.55
N GLY A 119 -1.72 20.69 -8.28
CA GLY A 119 -1.30 21.47 -9.43
C GLY A 119 -0.56 20.62 -10.47
N ARG A 120 0.53 21.18 -11.03
CA ARG A 120 1.33 20.50 -12.06
C ARG A 120 1.92 19.16 -11.60
N ILE A 121 2.29 19.02 -10.33
CA ILE A 121 2.83 17.75 -9.80
C ILE A 121 1.75 16.67 -9.85
N ARG A 122 0.51 17.01 -9.50
CA ARG A 122 -0.62 16.06 -9.63
C ARG A 122 -0.81 15.64 -11.08
N GLU A 123 -0.86 16.60 -12.01
CA GLU A 123 -1.08 16.33 -13.43
C GLU A 123 -0.03 15.37 -14.00
N GLN A 124 1.23 15.51 -13.55
CA GLN A 124 2.35 14.72 -14.07
C GLN A 124 2.55 13.40 -13.32
N MET A 125 2.30 13.35 -12.02
CA MET A 125 2.78 12.26 -11.16
C MET A 125 1.68 11.56 -10.36
N ALA A 126 0.41 11.98 -10.43
CA ALA A 126 -0.64 11.32 -9.64
C ALA A 126 -0.80 9.83 -9.97
N HIS A 127 -0.48 9.40 -11.20
CA HIS A 127 -0.52 8.00 -11.61
C HIS A 127 0.48 7.09 -10.86
N VAL A 128 1.47 7.67 -10.18
CA VAL A 128 2.49 6.99 -9.34
C VAL A 128 2.63 7.67 -7.98
N GLY A 129 1.61 8.42 -7.57
CA GLY A 129 1.64 9.25 -6.37
C GLY A 129 0.88 8.64 -5.19
N PRO A 130 0.99 9.26 -4.01
CA PRO A 130 0.19 8.89 -2.86
C PRO A 130 -1.25 9.40 -2.99
N TRP A 131 -2.21 8.52 -2.69
CA TRP A 131 -3.65 8.79 -2.72
C TRP A 131 -4.27 8.55 -1.35
N LEU A 132 -5.06 9.52 -0.91
CA LEU A 132 -5.89 9.41 0.28
C LEU A 132 -7.32 9.10 -0.16
N VAL A 133 -7.91 8.06 0.43
CA VAL A 133 -9.25 7.56 0.09
C VAL A 133 -10.09 7.53 1.35
N ARG A 134 -11.28 8.11 1.32
CA ARG A 134 -12.31 7.96 2.35
C ARG A 134 -13.09 6.68 2.06
N LEU A 135 -13.24 5.82 3.08
CA LEU A 135 -13.85 4.50 2.98
C LEU A 135 -15.02 4.40 3.96
N PRO A 136 -16.23 4.86 3.59
CA PRO A 136 -17.40 4.71 4.44
C PRO A 136 -17.75 3.25 4.70
N LYS A 137 -18.49 3.00 5.78
CA LYS A 137 -19.00 1.65 6.09
C LYS A 137 -19.88 1.15 4.95
N GLY A 138 -19.67 -0.10 4.55
CA GLY A 138 -20.42 -0.76 3.47
C GLY A 138 -19.92 -0.44 2.07
N CYS A 139 -18.93 0.44 1.90
CA CYS A 139 -18.41 0.73 0.56
C CYS A 139 -17.71 -0.50 -0.05
N PRO A 140 -17.92 -0.80 -1.35
CA PRO A 140 -17.32 -1.97 -2.01
C PRO A 140 -15.81 -1.81 -2.25
N LEU A 141 -15.27 -0.60 -2.11
CA LEU A 141 -13.84 -0.35 -2.34
C LEU A 141 -12.96 -0.96 -1.25
N LEU A 142 -13.38 -0.94 0.01
CA LEU A 142 -12.62 -1.54 1.12
C LEU A 142 -12.35 -3.04 0.89
N PRO A 143 -13.35 -3.91 0.65
CA PRO A 143 -13.10 -5.32 0.40
C PRO A 143 -12.26 -5.56 -0.85
N ALA A 144 -12.43 -4.77 -1.91
CA ALA A 144 -11.60 -4.88 -3.11
C ALA A 144 -10.11 -4.59 -2.82
N LEU A 145 -9.83 -3.52 -2.07
CA LEU A 145 -8.46 -3.15 -1.69
C LEU A 145 -7.82 -4.18 -0.76
N VAL A 146 -8.56 -4.71 0.22
CA VAL A 146 -8.03 -5.74 1.15
C VAL A 146 -7.79 -7.05 0.41
N ASN A 147 -8.77 -7.53 -0.36
CA ASN A 147 -8.68 -8.83 -1.04
C ASN A 147 -7.56 -8.87 -2.08
N GLU A 148 -7.37 -7.78 -2.84
CA GLU A 148 -6.34 -7.72 -3.88
C GLU A 148 -4.99 -7.23 -3.36
N GLY A 149 -4.97 -6.35 -2.35
CA GLY A 149 -3.78 -5.59 -1.95
C GLY A 149 -3.09 -6.03 -0.66
N TRP A 150 -3.77 -6.75 0.24
CA TRP A 150 -3.15 -7.26 1.46
C TRP A 150 -2.07 -8.30 1.12
N GLY A 151 -0.88 -8.20 1.71
CA GLY A 151 0.28 -9.02 1.33
C GLY A 151 1.19 -8.36 0.29
N LYS A 152 0.78 -7.22 -0.29
CA LYS A 152 1.51 -6.53 -1.38
C LYS A 152 2.05 -5.16 -0.97
N ALA A 153 1.78 -4.72 0.25
CA ALA A 153 2.12 -3.38 0.75
C ALA A 153 1.70 -2.27 -0.24
N TRP A 154 0.42 -2.25 -0.63
CA TRP A 154 -0.17 -1.18 -1.45
C TRP A 154 -0.36 0.14 -0.70
N GLY A 155 -0.52 0.07 0.62
CA GLY A 155 -0.85 1.19 1.48
C GLY A 155 -1.22 0.72 2.87
N TYR A 156 -1.73 1.64 3.69
CA TYR A 156 -2.20 1.36 5.03
C TYR A 156 -3.47 2.13 5.33
N TYR A 157 -4.19 1.72 6.36
CA TYR A 157 -5.47 2.31 6.73
C TYR A 157 -5.31 3.19 7.97
N LEU A 158 -6.24 4.12 8.16
CA LEU A 158 -6.24 4.98 9.35
C LEU A 158 -7.64 5.50 9.67
N THR A 159 -7.89 5.81 10.93
CA THR A 159 -9.11 6.48 11.38
C THR A 159 -8.84 7.94 11.74
N SER A 160 -9.81 8.81 11.46
CA SER A 160 -9.75 10.23 11.81
C SER A 160 -11.15 10.85 11.88
N ASP A 161 -11.30 11.90 12.69
CA ASP A 161 -12.49 12.76 12.68
C ASP A 161 -12.37 13.94 11.71
N ARG A 162 -11.19 14.12 11.11
CA ARG A 162 -10.95 15.18 10.13
C ARG A 162 -11.58 14.80 8.80
N THR A 163 -11.91 15.81 8.02
CA THR A 163 -12.38 15.65 6.64
C THR A 163 -11.24 15.19 5.72
N LEU A 164 -11.59 14.62 4.56
CA LEU A 164 -10.64 14.22 3.52
C LEU A 164 -9.69 15.37 3.12
N TYR A 165 -10.20 16.59 3.04
CA TYR A 165 -9.41 17.78 2.67
C TYR A 165 -8.44 18.22 3.79
N GLU A 166 -8.86 18.17 5.05
CA GLU A 166 -8.02 18.48 6.20
C GLU A 166 -6.87 17.47 6.32
N LEU A 167 -7.17 16.18 6.17
CA LEU A 167 -6.15 15.13 6.14
C LEU A 167 -5.18 15.30 4.98
N ARG A 168 -5.67 15.56 3.76
CA ARG A 168 -4.80 15.87 2.61
C ARG A 168 -3.89 17.04 2.94
N LYS A 169 -4.42 18.13 3.48
CA LYS A 169 -3.64 19.33 3.85
C LYS A 169 -2.56 18.99 4.86
N HIS A 170 -2.87 18.16 5.87
CA HIS A 170 -1.91 17.71 6.87
C HIS A 170 -0.78 16.87 6.26
N PHE A 171 -1.12 15.75 5.62
CA PHE A 171 -0.14 14.81 5.06
C PHE A 171 0.76 15.43 4.00
N ARG A 172 0.26 16.41 3.24
CA ARG A 172 1.06 17.14 2.24
C ARG A 172 2.27 17.86 2.82
N ARG A 173 2.25 18.23 4.10
CA ARG A 173 3.38 18.90 4.77
C ARG A 173 4.61 18.00 4.90
N PHE A 174 4.40 16.69 4.81
CA PHE A 174 5.44 15.67 5.01
C PHE A 174 5.93 15.06 3.70
N LEU A 175 5.36 15.42 2.55
CA LEU A 175 5.75 14.82 1.26
C LEU A 175 7.20 15.08 0.87
N LEU A 176 7.78 16.19 1.34
CA LEU A 176 9.16 16.57 1.06
C LEU A 176 9.89 16.70 2.39
N VAL A 177 11.04 16.05 2.50
CA VAL A 177 11.92 16.14 3.67
C VAL A 177 13.33 16.52 3.25
N THR A 178 14.01 17.25 4.11
CA THR A 178 15.43 17.57 3.93
C THR A 178 16.26 16.50 4.64
N ILE A 179 17.09 15.78 3.89
CA ILE A 179 18.00 14.78 4.44
C ILE A 179 19.32 15.44 4.92
N PRO A 180 20.18 14.74 5.69
CA PRO A 180 21.32 15.37 6.36
C PRO A 180 22.33 16.08 5.45
N ASP A 181 22.42 15.69 4.18
CA ASP A 181 23.29 16.35 3.18
C ASP A 181 22.69 17.63 2.58
N GLY A 182 21.51 18.05 3.03
CA GLY A 182 20.81 19.26 2.58
C GLY A 182 19.92 19.06 1.35
N ARG A 183 19.90 17.88 0.73
CA ARG A 183 18.98 17.60 -0.39
C ARG A 183 17.54 17.48 0.10
N ILE A 184 16.62 17.93 -0.74
CA ILE A 184 15.17 17.74 -0.55
C ILE A 184 14.77 16.50 -1.35
N VAL A 185 14.10 15.55 -0.69
CA VAL A 185 13.65 14.29 -1.30
C VAL A 185 12.17 14.04 -1.00
N TRP A 186 11.53 13.24 -1.85
CA TRP A 186 10.17 12.77 -1.59
C TRP A 186 10.17 11.75 -0.45
N PHE A 187 9.44 12.05 0.62
CA PHE A 187 9.20 11.10 1.69
C PHE A 187 7.97 10.26 1.34
N ARG A 188 8.23 9.00 1.00
CA ARG A 188 7.20 8.04 0.58
C ARG A 188 6.49 7.41 1.77
N PHE A 189 5.99 8.22 2.70
CA PHE A 189 5.31 7.69 3.90
C PHE A 189 4.02 6.93 3.59
N ALA A 190 3.47 7.01 2.37
CA ALA A 190 2.35 6.19 1.92
C ALA A 190 2.75 4.73 1.59
N ASP A 191 4.03 4.47 1.32
CA ASP A 191 4.55 3.10 1.18
C ASP A 191 4.61 2.48 2.58
N PRO A 192 3.89 1.38 2.86
CA PRO A 192 3.87 0.74 4.18
C PRO A 192 5.26 0.35 4.69
N SER A 193 6.17 -0.05 3.80
CA SER A 193 7.54 -0.42 4.17
C SER A 193 8.32 0.78 4.69
N VAL A 194 8.11 1.96 4.10
CA VAL A 194 8.70 3.22 4.54
C VAL A 194 8.00 3.75 5.79
N ALA A 195 6.67 3.63 5.86
CA ALA A 195 5.87 4.03 7.01
C ALA A 195 6.27 3.26 8.27
N ALA A 196 6.40 1.93 8.19
CA ALA A 196 6.82 1.09 9.30
C ALA A 196 8.20 1.50 9.83
N ILE A 197 9.20 1.66 8.95
CA ILE A 197 10.53 2.14 9.34
C ILE A 197 10.46 3.52 9.97
N ALA A 198 9.67 4.44 9.40
CA ALA A 198 9.49 5.76 9.94
C ALA A 198 8.85 5.73 11.33
N PHE A 199 7.80 4.93 11.54
CA PHE A 199 7.16 4.80 12.84
C PHE A 199 8.12 4.23 13.88
N ASP A 200 8.96 3.25 13.53
CA ASP A 200 9.96 2.67 14.43
C ASP A 200 11.12 3.62 14.74
N CYS A 201 11.63 4.33 13.73
CA CYS A 201 12.86 5.14 13.86
C CYS A 201 12.61 6.60 14.22
N PHE A 202 11.39 7.11 14.04
CA PHE A 202 11.07 8.50 14.39
C PHE A 202 11.08 8.68 15.91
N GLU A 203 11.63 9.80 16.35
CA GLU A 203 11.43 10.27 17.71
C GLU A 203 9.93 10.47 17.98
N ASP A 204 9.47 10.26 19.22
CA ASP A 204 8.06 10.39 19.59
C ASP A 204 7.42 11.69 19.10
N ARG A 205 8.19 12.78 19.11
CA ARG A 205 7.75 14.07 18.60
C ARG A 205 7.44 14.02 17.11
N GLN A 206 8.33 13.45 16.29
CA GLN A 206 8.16 13.36 14.84
C GLN A 206 6.98 12.44 14.49
N ARG A 207 6.84 11.32 15.21
CA ARG A 207 5.70 10.41 15.07
C ARG A 207 4.38 11.10 15.38
N ARG A 208 4.30 11.80 16.53
CA ARG A 208 3.11 12.60 16.92
C ARG A 208 2.80 13.71 15.92
N GLU A 209 3.81 14.39 15.38
CA GLU A 209 3.60 15.43 14.36
C GLU A 209 3.01 14.85 13.07
N LEU A 210 3.49 13.69 12.61
CA LEU A 210 2.96 13.01 11.42
C LEU A 210 1.54 12.47 11.63
N LEU A 211 1.27 11.89 12.81
CA LEU A 211 0.00 11.22 13.13
C LEU A 211 -1.00 12.10 13.89
N GLU A 212 -0.76 13.41 14.06
CA GLU A 212 -1.63 14.29 14.86
C GLU A 212 -3.14 14.17 14.57
N PRO A 213 -3.62 14.14 13.31
CA PRO A 213 -5.05 14.00 13.04
C PRO A 213 -5.51 12.54 12.98
N VAL A 214 -4.61 11.58 13.14
CA VAL A 214 -4.89 10.14 13.08
C VAL A 214 -5.26 9.66 14.48
N ARG A 215 -6.33 8.88 14.61
CA ARG A 215 -6.63 8.19 15.88
C ARG A 215 -5.84 6.88 15.95
N CYS A 216 -6.03 6.02 14.96
CA CYS A 216 -5.28 4.78 14.79
C CYS A 216 -4.83 4.65 13.33
N ALA A 217 -3.62 4.14 13.11
CA ALA A 217 -3.15 3.66 11.82
C ALA A 217 -3.02 2.12 11.86
N PHE A 218 -3.43 1.45 10.79
CA PHE A 218 -3.41 -0.01 10.64
C PHE A 218 -2.50 -0.35 9.47
N VAL A 219 -1.32 -0.88 9.79
CA VAL A 219 -0.27 -1.19 8.82
C VAL A 219 -0.10 -2.70 8.74
N GLU A 220 0.15 -3.20 7.54
CA GLU A 220 0.54 -4.60 7.35
C GLU A 220 1.84 -4.88 8.13
N SER A 221 1.84 -5.89 9.00
CA SER A 221 3.03 -6.30 9.74
C SER A 221 4.07 -6.94 8.82
N ARG A 222 5.32 -7.00 9.28
CA ARG A 222 6.37 -7.79 8.63
C ARG A 222 6.14 -9.29 8.76
N GLU A 223 5.42 -9.71 9.79
CA GLU A 223 4.97 -11.09 9.93
C GLU A 223 3.68 -11.30 9.12
N PRO A 224 3.66 -12.28 8.19
CA PRO A 224 2.47 -12.56 7.41
C PRO A 224 1.29 -12.88 8.33
N GLY A 225 0.19 -12.13 8.18
CA GLY A 225 -1.02 -12.35 8.96
C GLY A 225 -1.33 -11.28 9.99
N CYS A 226 -0.36 -10.50 10.44
CA CYS A 226 -0.58 -9.56 11.54
C CYS A 226 -0.89 -8.14 11.06
N ILE A 227 -1.72 -7.41 11.82
CA ILE A 227 -1.92 -5.96 11.67
C ILE A 227 -1.16 -5.27 12.81
N THR A 228 -0.32 -4.31 12.46
CA THR A 228 0.27 -3.39 13.43
C THR A 228 -0.65 -2.17 13.56
N CYS A 229 -1.27 -2.02 14.73
CA CYS A 229 -1.98 -0.79 15.08
C CYS A 229 -1.00 0.23 15.67
N VAL A 230 -1.07 1.49 15.24
CA VAL A 230 -0.29 2.60 15.79
C VAL A 230 -1.25 3.72 16.17
N SER A 231 -1.38 3.98 17.47
CA SER A 231 -2.14 5.11 18.00
C SER A 231 -1.35 6.42 17.95
N SER A 232 -2.03 7.57 17.90
CA SER A 232 -1.37 8.89 17.85
C SER A 232 -0.69 9.34 19.14
N ASP A 233 -1.09 8.81 20.29
CA ASP A 233 -0.38 8.97 21.57
C ASP A 233 0.83 8.04 21.68
N GLY A 234 1.00 7.11 20.72
CA GLY A 234 2.12 6.17 20.67
C GLY A 234 2.09 5.13 21.78
N SER A 235 0.97 5.00 22.51
CA SER A 235 0.84 4.09 23.65
C SER A 235 0.67 2.63 23.25
N ASP A 236 0.24 2.35 22.02
CA ASP A 236 -0.27 1.03 21.69
C ASP A 236 0.20 0.60 20.29
N LEU A 237 1.43 0.06 20.21
CA LEU A 237 1.75 -0.95 19.21
C LEU A 237 1.01 -2.22 19.64
N ILE A 238 -0.25 -2.34 19.24
CA ILE A 238 -0.98 -3.59 19.38
C ILE A 238 -0.70 -4.37 18.11
N GLU A 239 0.17 -5.37 18.21
CA GLU A 239 0.14 -6.48 17.28
C GLU A 239 -1.15 -7.23 17.56
N LEU A 240 -2.09 -7.13 16.63
CA LEU A 240 -3.22 -8.04 16.62
C LEU A 240 -2.66 -9.36 16.12
N ASP A 241 -2.13 -10.15 17.05
CA ASP A 241 -1.80 -11.54 16.83
C ASP A 241 -3.08 -12.22 16.35
N GLY A 242 -2.97 -12.77 15.17
CA GLY A 242 -3.96 -13.71 14.70
C GLY A 242 -4.00 -14.93 15.56
N GLU A 243 -4.82 -14.94 16.62
CA GLU A 243 -5.68 -16.11 16.85
C GLU A 243 -6.83 -16.07 15.83
N PHE A 244 -6.46 -15.96 14.55
CA PHE A 244 -7.32 -16.11 13.40
C PHE A 244 -7.58 -17.61 13.28
N SER A 245 -8.79 -18.04 13.65
CA SER A 245 -9.20 -19.45 13.73
C SER A 245 -9.27 -20.15 12.37
#